data_AF-A0A8I6S5X4-F1
#
_entry.id   AF-A0A8I6S5X4-F1
#
_cell.length_a   1.000
_cell.length_b   1.000
_cell.length_c   1.000
_cell.angle_alpha   90.00
_cell.angle_beta   90.00
_cell.angle_gamma   90.00
#
_symmetry.space_group_name_H-M   'P 1'
#
loop_
_entity.id
_entity.type
_entity.pdbx_description
1 polymer ?
#
loop_
_entity_poly.entity_id
_entity_poly.type
_entity_poly.pdbx_seq_one_letter_code
_entity_poly.pdbx_strand_id
1 'polypeptide(L)'
;MQLMFFWSLLRWFHPNVTGVEAEMLLMERGYDGSFLARPSRSNPGDFTLSVRRNNEVTHIKIQNTGDFYDLYGGEKFATLSELVQFYMENEGQLRERNGEVIELKFPLNCADPTTERWFHGHLSGKEAEKLILEKGKNGSFLVRESQSKPGDYVLSVRTEDRVTHVMIRCQDNKYDVGGGEKFHSLSELIEHYKKNPMVETSGTVVHLRQPFNATRINASGIDSRVRELQKENSQWSGKAGFWEEFESLQQQECRHLFSRKEGQRPENRNKNRYKNILPFDHTRVKLKDADPNEPGSDYINANYIKGDDDPNGRVYIATQGCLPNTVVDFWKMIWEHNTRVIVMTTKETERGKNKCARYWPDEGESVEYGRVKVDSVSTVSTTDYTLRELSVTDGSETRTVYHYHFQGWPDHGVPNDPGCVLNFVHDVNQCHESTGYTGPVVVHCSAGIGRTGTFIVIHIILNYINTHGVDCEIDIQRTIQMVRAQRSGMVQTEAQYKFVYLAVQHYIQTLSQRILAEQKCLQAGREYSNIKYCNDSPTMPVPVTRKSPVDLPRPPEEIPKQIYENIPVKERKASGPVPPPRPSK
;
A
#
# COMPACT_ATOMS: atom_id res chain seq x y z
N MET A 1 -8.08 6.98 24.72
CA MET A 1 -8.82 8.00 23.95
C MET A 1 -8.06 8.33 22.65
N GLN A 2 -7.79 7.33 21.80
CA GLN A 2 -6.90 7.51 20.65
C GLN A 2 -7.21 6.60 19.44
N LEU A 3 -8.24 5.74 19.53
CA LEU A 3 -8.72 4.86 18.45
C LEU A 3 -9.89 5.46 17.64
N MET A 4 -10.58 6.48 18.17
CA MET A 4 -11.83 7.04 17.59
C MET A 4 -11.63 7.91 16.34
N PHE A 5 -10.48 7.86 15.66
CA PHE A 5 -10.09 8.85 14.63
C PHE A 5 -9.87 8.31 13.21
N PHE A 6 -10.01 7.00 12.98
CA PHE A 6 -9.61 6.39 11.70
C PHE A 6 -10.73 5.73 10.87
N TRP A 7 -11.82 5.27 11.47
CA TRP A 7 -12.88 4.53 10.76
C TRP A 7 -14.04 5.40 10.24
N SER A 8 -14.03 6.70 10.52
CA SER A 8 -15.11 7.66 10.22
C SER A 8 -15.15 8.18 8.76
N LEU A 9 -14.68 7.38 7.80
CA LEU A 9 -14.60 7.74 6.38
C LEU A 9 -15.76 7.10 5.60
N LEU A 10 -16.74 7.91 5.18
CA LEU A 10 -18.01 7.50 4.54
C LEU A 10 -17.89 6.91 3.12
N ARG A 11 -16.69 6.57 2.63
CA ARG A 11 -16.47 6.13 1.24
C ARG A 11 -17.15 4.81 0.86
N TRP A 12 -17.55 3.99 1.83
CA TRP A 12 -18.42 2.82 1.62
C TRP A 12 -19.87 3.20 1.30
N PHE A 13 -20.23 4.49 1.28
CA PHE A 13 -21.55 4.96 0.86
C PHE A 13 -21.57 5.29 -0.64
N HIS A 14 -22.43 4.59 -1.39
CA HIS A 14 -22.62 4.77 -2.82
C HIS A 14 -23.97 5.45 -3.08
N PRO A 15 -24.01 6.77 -3.36
CA PRO A 15 -25.27 7.54 -3.39
C PRO A 15 -26.22 7.13 -4.53
N ASN A 16 -25.70 6.71 -5.69
CA ASN A 16 -26.49 6.54 -6.90
C ASN A 16 -26.79 5.06 -7.26
N VAL A 17 -26.15 4.11 -6.58
CA VAL A 17 -26.11 2.67 -6.93
C VAL A 17 -27.42 1.94 -6.57
N THR A 18 -27.91 1.08 -7.48
CA THR A 18 -29.07 0.17 -7.29
C THR A 18 -28.73 -1.04 -6.41
N GLY A 19 -29.72 -1.92 -6.15
CA GLY A 19 -29.45 -3.27 -5.64
C GLY A 19 -28.56 -4.08 -6.58
N VAL A 20 -28.97 -4.21 -7.85
CA VAL A 20 -28.26 -5.01 -8.87
C VAL A 20 -26.83 -4.50 -9.12
N GLU A 21 -26.62 -3.18 -9.19
CA GLU A 21 -25.28 -2.62 -9.32
C GLU A 21 -24.44 -2.84 -8.04
N ALA A 22 -25.04 -2.83 -6.85
CA ALA A 22 -24.35 -3.17 -5.61
C ALA A 22 -23.96 -4.66 -5.55
N GLU A 23 -24.84 -5.55 -6.00
CA GLU A 23 -24.55 -6.98 -6.19
C GLU A 23 -23.37 -7.15 -7.15
N MET A 24 -23.42 -6.54 -8.35
CA MET A 24 -22.33 -6.59 -9.33
C MET A 24 -21.01 -6.06 -8.77
N LEU A 25 -21.01 -4.88 -8.15
CA LEU A 25 -19.81 -4.26 -7.58
C LEU A 25 -19.18 -5.13 -6.47
N LEU A 26 -20.00 -5.69 -5.58
CA LEU A 26 -19.52 -6.59 -4.52
C LEU A 26 -19.04 -7.94 -5.08
N MET A 27 -19.64 -8.45 -6.15
CA MET A 27 -19.23 -9.69 -6.82
C MET A 27 -17.93 -9.53 -7.63
N GLU A 28 -17.75 -8.41 -8.32
CA GLU A 28 -16.59 -8.14 -9.18
C GLU A 28 -15.37 -7.70 -8.37
N ARG A 29 -15.52 -6.69 -7.50
CA ARG A 29 -14.41 -6.05 -6.76
C ARG A 29 -14.24 -6.52 -5.32
N GLY A 30 -15.31 -7.00 -4.69
CA GLY A 30 -15.30 -7.40 -3.28
C GLY A 30 -14.85 -8.84 -3.03
N TYR A 31 -14.84 -9.19 -1.76
CA TYR A 31 -14.64 -10.53 -1.19
C TYR A 31 -15.74 -10.82 -0.17
N ASP A 32 -15.79 -12.02 0.40
CA ASP A 32 -16.65 -12.29 1.55
C ASP A 32 -16.24 -11.40 2.76
N GLY A 33 -17.24 -10.87 3.47
CA GLY A 33 -17.07 -9.80 4.46
C GLY A 33 -16.95 -8.39 3.86
N SER A 34 -16.99 -8.23 2.53
CA SER A 34 -17.02 -6.89 1.91
C SER A 34 -18.42 -6.29 1.92
N PHE A 35 -18.53 -4.97 2.13
CA PHE A 35 -19.82 -4.30 2.24
C PHE A 35 -19.83 -2.90 1.61
N LEU A 36 -21.03 -2.42 1.25
CA LEU A 36 -21.30 -1.02 0.93
C LEU A 36 -22.71 -0.61 1.40
N ALA A 37 -22.91 0.65 1.72
CA ALA A 37 -24.23 1.22 1.97
C ALA A 37 -24.68 2.08 0.79
N ARG A 38 -25.99 2.18 0.57
CA ARG A 38 -26.63 2.98 -0.50
C ARG A 38 -28.02 3.42 -0.08
N PRO A 39 -28.64 4.43 -0.72
CA PRO A 39 -30.07 4.70 -0.55
C PRO A 39 -30.94 3.49 -0.91
N SER A 40 -32.12 3.41 -0.29
CA SER A 40 -33.13 2.43 -0.67
C SER A 40 -33.99 2.96 -1.82
N ARG A 41 -34.03 2.20 -2.93
CA ARG A 41 -34.92 2.51 -4.07
C ARG A 41 -36.35 1.98 -3.87
N SER A 42 -36.59 1.09 -2.90
CA SER A 42 -37.93 0.59 -2.55
C SER A 42 -38.62 1.44 -1.48
N ASN A 43 -37.86 2.08 -0.60
CA ASN A 43 -38.34 3.06 0.37
C ASN A 43 -37.52 4.36 0.26
N PRO A 44 -37.99 5.40 -0.45
CA PRO A 44 -37.35 6.70 -0.43
C PRO A 44 -37.22 7.25 1.00
N GLY A 45 -35.99 7.57 1.41
CA GLY A 45 -35.65 8.03 2.78
C GLY A 45 -34.93 6.98 3.63
N ASP A 46 -35.21 5.68 3.41
CA ASP A 46 -34.47 4.57 4.01
C ASP A 46 -33.15 4.31 3.25
N PHE A 47 -32.26 3.53 3.87
CA PHE A 47 -30.98 3.09 3.29
C PHE A 47 -30.92 1.55 3.20
N THR A 48 -29.85 1.03 2.59
CA THR A 48 -29.59 -0.41 2.50
C THR A 48 -28.10 -0.68 2.58
N LEU A 49 -27.71 -1.48 3.56
CA LEU A 49 -26.38 -2.08 3.66
C LEU A 49 -26.38 -3.36 2.80
N SER A 50 -25.40 -3.50 1.93
CA SER A 50 -25.22 -4.62 1.02
C SER A 50 -23.92 -5.31 1.39
N VAL A 51 -23.96 -6.60 1.73
CA VAL A 51 -22.80 -7.35 2.26
C VAL A 51 -22.61 -8.63 1.46
N ARG A 52 -21.38 -8.92 1.04
CA ARG A 52 -21.00 -10.18 0.39
C ARG A 52 -20.60 -11.22 1.44
N ARG A 53 -21.14 -12.44 1.33
CA ARG A 53 -20.79 -13.62 2.14
C ARG A 53 -21.10 -14.90 1.35
N ASN A 54 -20.28 -15.94 1.48
CA ASN A 54 -20.45 -17.23 0.80
C ASN A 54 -20.56 -17.15 -0.75
N ASN A 55 -19.97 -16.13 -1.39
CA ASN A 55 -20.22 -15.76 -2.79
C ASN A 55 -21.70 -15.44 -3.13
N GLU A 56 -22.47 -14.94 -2.15
CA GLU A 56 -23.79 -14.32 -2.33
C GLU A 56 -23.78 -12.90 -1.75
N VAL A 57 -24.73 -12.04 -2.15
CA VAL A 57 -24.88 -10.67 -1.62
C VAL A 57 -26.21 -10.55 -0.89
N THR A 58 -26.15 -10.07 0.35
CA THR A 58 -27.30 -9.90 1.25
C THR A 58 -27.60 -8.42 1.43
N HIS A 59 -28.87 -8.04 1.31
CA HIS A 59 -29.34 -6.66 1.44
C HIS A 59 -30.10 -6.45 2.76
N ILE A 60 -29.52 -5.69 3.66
CA ILE A 60 -30.07 -5.38 4.98
C ILE A 60 -30.57 -3.94 4.97
N LYS A 61 -31.87 -3.75 5.23
CA LYS A 61 -32.49 -2.42 5.20
C LYS A 61 -32.16 -1.66 6.48
N ILE A 62 -31.76 -0.40 6.33
CA ILE A 62 -31.57 0.54 7.44
C ILE A 62 -32.71 1.53 7.35
N GLN A 63 -33.53 1.62 8.40
CA GLN A 63 -34.58 2.63 8.46
C GLN A 63 -34.03 3.96 8.96
N ASN A 64 -34.61 5.05 8.49
CA ASN A 64 -34.29 6.40 8.96
C ASN A 64 -35.59 7.11 9.35
N THR A 65 -35.77 7.32 10.65
CA THR A 65 -36.99 7.94 11.21
C THR A 65 -36.97 9.47 11.17
N GLY A 66 -35.82 10.07 10.84
CA GLY A 66 -35.53 11.49 11.07
C GLY A 66 -34.85 11.76 12.41
N ASP A 67 -35.09 10.93 13.42
CA ASP A 67 -34.48 11.03 14.76
C ASP A 67 -33.26 10.10 14.94
N PHE A 68 -33.27 8.92 14.28
CA PHE A 68 -32.21 7.91 14.37
C PHE A 68 -32.22 6.95 13.16
N TYR A 69 -31.09 6.25 12.99
CA TYR A 69 -30.90 5.12 12.07
C TYR A 69 -30.97 3.80 12.84
N ASP A 70 -31.72 2.81 12.34
CA ASP A 70 -31.78 1.48 12.95
C ASP A 70 -31.85 0.32 11.92
N LEU A 71 -31.38 -0.85 12.35
CA LEU A 71 -31.38 -2.09 11.58
C LEU A 71 -32.51 -3.01 12.05
N TYR A 72 -33.72 -2.81 11.53
CA TYR A 72 -34.90 -3.66 11.76
C TYR A 72 -35.17 -3.99 13.25
N GLY A 73 -35.06 -3.01 14.15
CA GLY A 73 -35.29 -3.20 15.58
C GLY A 73 -34.09 -3.68 16.40
N GLY A 74 -32.88 -3.61 15.84
CA GLY A 74 -31.61 -3.68 16.59
C GLY A 74 -31.27 -2.37 17.30
N GLU A 75 -29.97 -2.12 17.48
CA GLU A 75 -29.43 -0.89 18.07
C GLU A 75 -29.72 0.36 17.23
N LYS A 76 -29.68 1.53 17.87
CA LYS A 76 -30.04 2.83 17.28
C LYS A 76 -28.86 3.81 17.28
N PHE A 77 -28.67 4.51 16.17
CA PHE A 77 -27.50 5.35 15.92
C PHE A 77 -27.91 6.75 15.45
N ALA A 78 -27.13 7.78 15.79
CA ALA A 78 -27.41 9.15 15.36
C ALA A 78 -26.92 9.40 13.92
N THR A 79 -25.93 8.64 13.46
CA THR A 79 -25.47 8.66 12.06
C THR A 79 -25.31 7.26 11.46
N LEU A 80 -25.43 7.19 10.13
CA LEU A 80 -25.11 5.97 9.36
C LEU A 80 -23.66 5.52 9.56
N SER A 81 -22.75 6.45 9.91
CA SER A 81 -21.34 6.17 10.20
C SER A 81 -21.14 5.42 11.51
N GLU A 82 -21.80 5.87 12.58
CA GLU A 82 -21.80 5.18 13.89
C GLU A 82 -22.35 3.76 13.77
N LEU A 83 -23.44 3.59 13.00
CA LEU A 83 -24.05 2.29 12.72
C LEU A 83 -23.05 1.32 12.06
N VAL A 84 -22.39 1.75 10.98
CA VAL A 84 -21.40 0.90 10.29
C VAL A 84 -20.19 0.63 11.19
N GLN A 85 -19.65 1.65 11.86
CA GLN A 85 -18.51 1.48 12.77
C GLN A 85 -18.81 0.49 13.89
N PHE A 86 -19.99 0.57 14.52
CA PHE A 86 -20.38 -0.35 15.59
C PHE A 86 -20.38 -1.81 15.12
N TYR A 87 -20.95 -2.10 13.95
CA TYR A 87 -21.01 -3.48 13.42
C TYR A 87 -19.71 -3.95 12.74
N MET A 88 -18.75 -3.07 12.47
CA MET A 88 -17.36 -3.44 12.17
C MET A 88 -16.57 -3.78 13.45
N GLU A 89 -16.72 -2.99 14.51
CA GLU A 89 -15.98 -3.17 15.77
C GLU A 89 -16.54 -4.31 16.66
N ASN A 90 -17.79 -4.73 16.46
CA ASN A 90 -18.49 -5.73 17.27
C ASN A 90 -18.93 -6.95 16.42
N GLU A 91 -17.95 -7.75 15.99
CA GLU A 91 -18.21 -9.01 15.27
C GLU A 91 -19.22 -9.91 16.03
N GLY A 92 -20.11 -10.56 15.28
CA GLY A 92 -21.13 -11.45 15.88
C GLY A 92 -22.40 -10.77 16.37
N GLN A 93 -22.51 -9.44 16.34
CA GLN A 93 -23.74 -8.70 16.68
C GLN A 93 -24.72 -8.54 15.50
N LEU A 94 -24.22 -8.32 14.28
CA LEU A 94 -25.07 -8.25 13.09
C LEU A 94 -25.47 -9.67 12.68
N ARG A 95 -26.78 -9.95 12.65
CA ARG A 95 -27.33 -11.29 12.40
C ARG A 95 -28.54 -11.27 11.48
N GLU A 96 -28.74 -12.37 10.79
CA GLU A 96 -29.92 -12.60 9.96
C GLU A 96 -31.02 -13.36 10.73
N ARG A 97 -32.23 -13.44 10.15
CA ARG A 97 -33.41 -14.09 10.77
C ARG A 97 -33.25 -15.59 11.04
N ASN A 98 -32.27 -16.25 10.42
CA ASN A 98 -31.90 -17.64 10.68
C ASN A 98 -30.90 -17.80 11.85
N GLY A 99 -30.37 -16.69 12.39
CA GLY A 99 -29.38 -16.66 13.47
C GLY A 99 -27.91 -16.57 13.01
N GLU A 100 -27.63 -16.70 11.71
CA GLU A 100 -26.29 -16.57 11.15
C GLU A 100 -25.71 -15.16 11.35
N VAL A 101 -24.39 -15.10 11.53
CA VAL A 101 -23.64 -13.84 11.66
C VAL A 101 -23.36 -13.25 10.27
N ILE A 102 -23.44 -11.93 10.18
CA ILE A 102 -22.99 -11.16 9.02
C ILE A 102 -21.81 -10.30 9.48
N GLU A 103 -20.67 -10.41 8.80
CA GLU A 103 -19.44 -9.72 9.19
C GLU A 103 -19.18 -8.51 8.27
N LEU A 104 -18.85 -7.35 8.85
CA LEU A 104 -18.49 -6.14 8.10
C LEU A 104 -16.98 -5.94 8.19
N LYS A 105 -16.22 -6.52 7.25
CA LYS A 105 -14.75 -6.55 7.28
C LYS A 105 -14.12 -5.55 6.32
N PHE A 106 -14.61 -5.46 5.08
CA PHE A 106 -13.96 -4.67 4.03
C PHE A 106 -14.92 -3.63 3.41
N PRO A 107 -14.74 -2.32 3.66
CA PRO A 107 -15.55 -1.29 3.03
C PRO A 107 -15.24 -1.21 1.52
N LEU A 108 -16.19 -1.61 0.68
CA LEU A 108 -16.07 -1.48 -0.77
C LEU A 108 -16.29 -0.02 -1.16
N ASN A 109 -15.20 0.71 -1.36
CA ASN A 109 -15.25 2.15 -1.54
C ASN A 109 -15.84 2.56 -2.90
N CYS A 110 -16.67 3.60 -2.87
CA CYS A 110 -17.20 4.26 -4.06
C CYS A 110 -16.05 4.87 -4.87
N ALA A 111 -16.13 4.77 -6.19
CA ALA A 111 -15.14 5.38 -7.07
C ALA A 111 -15.22 6.90 -6.99
N ASP A 112 -14.08 7.59 -6.98
CA ASP A 112 -14.06 9.05 -6.97
C ASP A 112 -14.81 9.62 -8.20
N PRO A 113 -15.70 10.62 -8.04
CA PRO A 113 -16.50 11.22 -9.13
C PRO A 113 -15.65 11.97 -10.17
N THR A 114 -14.36 12.11 -9.92
CA THR A 114 -13.35 12.64 -10.85
C THR A 114 -11.98 12.09 -10.47
N THR A 115 -11.06 12.00 -11.43
CA THR A 115 -9.67 11.57 -11.19
C THR A 115 -8.73 12.73 -10.88
N GLU A 116 -9.24 13.96 -10.83
CA GLU A 116 -8.46 15.20 -10.71
C GLU A 116 -7.93 15.46 -9.29
N ARG A 117 -6.65 15.84 -9.17
CA ARG A 117 -5.94 16.14 -7.90
C ARG A 117 -6.59 17.17 -7.00
N TRP A 118 -7.45 18.07 -7.47
CA TRP A 118 -8.19 19.01 -6.59
C TRP A 118 -9.34 18.36 -5.83
N PHE A 119 -9.69 17.10 -6.12
CA PHE A 119 -10.67 16.34 -5.36
C PHE A 119 -10.00 15.60 -4.19
N HIS A 120 -10.54 15.78 -2.97
CA HIS A 120 -10.02 15.18 -1.73
C HIS A 120 -10.89 14.05 -1.19
N GLY A 121 -12.01 13.73 -1.84
CA GLY A 121 -12.97 12.75 -1.34
C GLY A 121 -13.52 13.14 0.03
N HIS A 122 -13.44 12.23 0.99
CA HIS A 122 -13.91 12.46 2.34
C HIS A 122 -12.95 13.35 3.15
N LEU A 123 -13.29 14.63 3.26
CA LEU A 123 -12.56 15.62 4.05
C LEU A 123 -13.58 16.53 4.77
N SER A 124 -13.41 16.76 6.07
CA SER A 124 -14.32 17.66 6.79
C SER A 124 -14.08 19.13 6.45
N GLY A 125 -15.06 19.99 6.78
CA GLY A 125 -14.90 21.44 6.64
C GLY A 125 -13.68 21.96 7.40
N LYS A 126 -13.57 21.60 8.69
CA LYS A 126 -12.50 22.06 9.59
C LYS A 126 -11.10 21.60 9.14
N GLU A 127 -10.98 20.39 8.58
CA GLU A 127 -9.71 19.92 8.01
C GLU A 127 -9.37 20.64 6.71
N ALA A 128 -10.36 20.88 5.84
CA ALA A 128 -10.16 21.67 4.62
C ALA A 128 -9.74 23.11 4.95
N GLU A 129 -10.40 23.78 5.91
CA GLU A 129 -10.00 25.09 6.43
C GLU A 129 -8.54 25.08 6.89
N LYS A 130 -8.19 24.15 7.80
CA LYS A 130 -6.84 24.03 8.35
C LYS A 130 -5.78 23.81 7.26
N LEU A 131 -5.98 22.83 6.37
CA LEU A 131 -5.02 22.49 5.31
C LEU A 131 -4.81 23.65 4.34
N ILE A 132 -5.90 24.31 3.93
CA ILE A 132 -5.86 25.42 2.98
C ILE A 132 -5.23 26.68 3.61
N LEU A 133 -5.46 26.95 4.90
CA LEU A 133 -4.86 28.08 5.61
C LEU A 133 -3.37 27.85 5.93
N GLU A 134 -2.97 26.64 6.32
CA GLU A 134 -1.57 26.28 6.63
C GLU A 134 -0.66 26.14 5.40
N LYS A 135 -1.20 25.70 4.26
CA LYS A 135 -0.42 25.31 3.07
C LYS A 135 -0.87 25.95 1.75
N GLY A 136 -2.11 26.44 1.66
CA GLY A 136 -2.67 27.05 0.45
C GLY A 136 -2.38 28.55 0.33
N LYS A 137 -2.43 29.08 -0.90
CA LYS A 137 -2.29 30.51 -1.22
C LYS A 137 -3.67 31.12 -1.48
N ASN A 138 -3.81 32.45 -1.53
CA ASN A 138 -5.09 33.08 -1.87
C ASN A 138 -5.60 32.58 -3.25
N GLY A 139 -6.87 32.19 -3.34
CA GLY A 139 -7.45 31.49 -4.49
C GLY A 139 -7.06 30.01 -4.65
N SER A 140 -6.45 29.37 -3.63
CA SER A 140 -6.29 27.92 -3.60
C SER A 140 -7.62 27.24 -3.32
N PHE A 141 -7.99 26.24 -4.11
CA PHE A 141 -9.28 25.54 -3.96
C PHE A 141 -9.15 24.02 -3.93
N LEU A 142 -10.08 23.35 -3.26
CA LEU A 142 -10.31 21.91 -3.35
C LEU A 142 -11.81 21.59 -3.37
N VAL A 143 -12.17 20.40 -3.84
CA VAL A 143 -13.52 19.83 -3.71
C VAL A 143 -13.47 18.60 -2.81
N ARG A 144 -14.48 18.45 -1.96
CA ARG A 144 -14.64 17.38 -0.98
C ARG A 144 -16.11 16.94 -0.90
N GLU A 145 -16.39 15.80 -0.28
CA GLU A 145 -17.75 15.34 -0.01
C GLU A 145 -18.50 16.23 0.99
N SER A 146 -19.83 16.30 0.87
CA SER A 146 -20.71 17.00 1.83
C SER A 146 -21.10 16.09 2.99
N GLN A 147 -20.37 16.18 4.10
CA GLN A 147 -20.71 15.48 5.35
C GLN A 147 -22.14 15.80 5.87
N SER A 148 -22.69 16.97 5.53
CA SER A 148 -24.05 17.38 5.87
C SER A 148 -25.14 16.81 4.96
N LYS A 149 -24.79 16.33 3.76
CA LYS A 149 -25.72 15.85 2.72
C LYS A 149 -25.03 14.78 1.86
N PRO A 150 -25.13 13.49 2.20
CA PRO A 150 -24.53 12.41 1.41
C PRO A 150 -24.98 12.46 -0.05
N GLY A 151 -24.01 12.48 -0.97
CA GLY A 151 -24.23 12.64 -2.41
C GLY A 151 -24.00 14.07 -2.95
N ASP A 152 -24.07 15.10 -2.11
CA ASP A 152 -23.61 16.46 -2.44
C ASP A 152 -22.10 16.60 -2.17
N TYR A 153 -21.49 17.66 -2.71
CA TYR A 153 -20.08 18.01 -2.56
C TYR A 153 -19.90 19.45 -2.07
N VAL A 154 -18.68 19.83 -1.69
CA VAL A 154 -18.35 21.19 -1.24
C VAL A 154 -17.05 21.66 -1.89
N LEU A 155 -17.12 22.78 -2.60
CA LEU A 155 -15.96 23.53 -3.09
C LEU A 155 -15.47 24.45 -1.97
N SER A 156 -14.22 24.24 -1.53
CA SER A 156 -13.58 24.97 -0.43
C SER A 156 -12.44 25.82 -0.99
N VAL A 157 -12.50 27.14 -0.82
CA VAL A 157 -11.62 28.10 -1.50
C VAL A 157 -11.00 29.07 -0.51
N ARG A 158 -9.67 29.27 -0.53
CA ARG A 158 -9.04 30.35 0.24
C ARG A 158 -9.42 31.70 -0.34
N THR A 159 -10.11 32.50 0.46
CA THR A 159 -10.43 33.90 0.19
C THR A 159 -9.69 34.74 1.22
N GLU A 160 -8.51 35.22 0.84
CA GLU A 160 -7.59 35.96 1.71
C GLU A 160 -7.16 35.13 2.93
N ASP A 161 -7.62 35.48 4.14
CA ASP A 161 -7.31 34.77 5.39
C ASP A 161 -8.48 33.95 5.94
N ARG A 162 -9.55 33.78 5.16
CA ARG A 162 -10.64 32.84 5.43
C ARG A 162 -10.77 31.80 4.32
N VAL A 163 -11.63 30.81 4.53
CA VAL A 163 -12.01 29.82 3.51
C VAL A 163 -13.51 29.91 3.28
N THR A 164 -13.91 30.12 2.03
CA THR A 164 -15.31 30.10 1.61
C THR A 164 -15.68 28.66 1.23
N HIS A 165 -16.78 28.15 1.77
CA HIS A 165 -17.36 26.85 1.41
C HIS A 165 -18.62 27.04 0.55
N VAL A 166 -18.57 26.60 -0.70
CA VAL A 166 -19.69 26.61 -1.65
C VAL A 166 -20.24 25.19 -1.80
N MET A 167 -21.53 25.00 -1.51
CA MET A 167 -22.20 23.71 -1.69
C MET A 167 -22.38 23.40 -3.18
N ILE A 168 -21.98 22.22 -3.61
CA ILE A 168 -22.27 21.66 -4.94
C ILE A 168 -23.34 20.59 -4.76
N ARG A 169 -24.52 20.80 -5.34
CA ARG A 169 -25.62 19.84 -5.32
C ARG A 169 -25.45 18.80 -6.42
N CYS A 170 -25.78 17.54 -6.15
CA CYS A 170 -25.90 16.49 -7.16
C CYS A 170 -27.39 16.17 -7.39
N GLN A 171 -27.91 16.44 -8.58
CA GLN A 171 -29.31 16.24 -8.95
C GLN A 171 -29.41 15.72 -10.39
N ASP A 172 -30.15 14.62 -10.60
CA ASP A 172 -30.37 14.01 -11.93
C ASP A 172 -29.05 13.69 -12.67
N ASN A 173 -28.02 13.25 -11.93
CA ASN A 173 -26.63 13.07 -12.39
C ASN A 173 -25.99 14.35 -12.98
N LYS A 174 -26.41 15.52 -12.52
CA LYS A 174 -25.82 16.83 -12.84
C LYS A 174 -25.46 17.62 -11.59
N TYR A 175 -24.51 18.54 -11.75
CA TYR A 175 -23.90 19.31 -10.66
C TYR A 175 -24.24 20.80 -10.79
N ASP A 176 -24.62 21.46 -9.70
CA ASP A 176 -24.83 22.92 -9.63
C ASP A 176 -24.46 23.49 -8.25
N VAL A 177 -24.32 24.82 -8.13
CA VAL A 177 -23.87 25.49 -6.88
C VAL A 177 -25.00 26.19 -6.10
N GLY A 178 -26.25 25.79 -6.31
CA GLY A 178 -27.45 26.42 -5.75
C GLY A 178 -28.40 27.00 -6.81
N GLY A 179 -27.87 27.34 -7.98
CA GLY A 179 -28.59 27.83 -9.15
C GLY A 179 -27.64 28.10 -10.33
N GLY A 180 -28.16 28.61 -11.44
CA GLY A 180 -27.39 28.84 -12.67
C GLY A 180 -27.34 27.62 -13.59
N GLU A 181 -26.20 27.42 -14.26
CA GLU A 181 -25.97 26.28 -15.15
C GLU A 181 -25.86 24.94 -14.38
N LYS A 182 -26.29 23.84 -15.02
CA LYS A 182 -26.11 22.46 -14.54
C LYS A 182 -25.10 21.71 -15.41
N PHE A 183 -24.04 21.20 -14.79
CA PHE A 183 -22.90 20.54 -15.45
C PHE A 183 -22.99 19.01 -15.37
N HIS A 184 -22.35 18.27 -16.29
CA HIS A 184 -22.38 16.80 -16.31
C HIS A 184 -21.24 16.16 -15.51
N SER A 185 -20.24 16.95 -15.11
CA SER A 185 -19.16 16.52 -14.23
C SER A 185 -18.72 17.64 -13.29
N LEU A 186 -18.10 17.27 -12.15
CA LEU A 186 -17.44 18.24 -11.27
C LEU A 186 -16.31 18.99 -12.01
N SER A 187 -15.64 18.36 -12.98
CA SER A 187 -14.58 18.98 -13.77
C SER A 187 -15.10 20.07 -14.71
N GLU A 188 -16.26 19.86 -15.37
CA GLU A 188 -16.96 20.92 -16.13
C GLU A 188 -17.31 22.11 -15.23
N LEU A 189 -17.87 21.85 -14.06
CA LEU A 189 -18.26 22.87 -13.08
C LEU A 189 -17.05 23.71 -12.64
N ILE A 190 -15.93 23.06 -12.30
CA ILE A 190 -14.70 23.75 -11.88
C ILE A 190 -14.06 24.53 -13.03
N GLU A 191 -14.06 24.02 -14.26
CA GLU A 191 -13.56 24.76 -15.43
C GLU A 191 -14.45 25.93 -15.85
N HIS A 192 -15.76 25.88 -15.57
CA HIS A 192 -16.65 27.05 -15.68
C HIS A 192 -16.26 28.10 -14.63
N TYR A 193 -16.26 27.75 -13.33
CA TYR A 193 -16.05 28.73 -12.25
C TYR A 193 -14.60 29.22 -12.09
N LYS A 194 -13.63 28.57 -12.75
CA LYS A 194 -12.28 29.13 -13.02
C LYS A 194 -12.32 30.35 -13.94
N LYS A 195 -13.16 30.31 -14.97
CA LYS A 195 -13.28 31.36 -16.00
C LYS A 195 -14.28 32.44 -15.60
N ASN A 196 -15.33 32.04 -14.88
CA ASN A 196 -16.41 32.89 -14.38
C ASN A 196 -16.42 32.85 -12.84
N PRO A 197 -15.62 33.69 -12.14
CA PRO A 197 -15.55 33.65 -10.67
C PRO A 197 -16.90 33.92 -10.01
N MET A 198 -17.20 33.16 -8.94
CA MET A 198 -18.42 33.36 -8.14
C MET A 198 -18.30 34.63 -7.29
N VAL A 199 -19.42 35.22 -6.90
CA VAL A 199 -19.47 36.38 -5.99
C VAL A 199 -20.34 36.05 -4.78
N GLU A 200 -19.79 36.19 -3.58
CA GLU A 200 -20.50 36.04 -2.31
C GLU A 200 -21.45 37.24 -2.10
N THR A 201 -22.55 37.07 -1.35
CA THR A 201 -23.50 38.16 -1.02
C THR A 201 -22.87 39.36 -0.32
N SER A 202 -21.65 39.21 0.23
CA SER A 202 -20.81 40.29 0.77
C SER A 202 -20.14 41.18 -0.28
N GLY A 203 -20.18 40.80 -1.57
CA GLY A 203 -19.38 41.37 -2.65
C GLY A 203 -18.01 40.70 -2.84
N THR A 204 -17.62 39.72 -2.01
CA THR A 204 -16.33 39.03 -2.14
C THR A 204 -16.29 38.13 -3.38
N VAL A 205 -15.30 38.31 -4.26
CA VAL A 205 -15.12 37.49 -5.46
C VAL A 205 -14.28 36.23 -5.15
N VAL A 206 -14.87 35.06 -5.38
CA VAL A 206 -14.29 33.74 -5.09
C VAL A 206 -13.55 33.23 -6.33
N HIS A 207 -12.26 33.55 -6.44
CA HIS A 207 -11.42 33.15 -7.57
C HIS A 207 -10.82 31.74 -7.39
N LEU A 208 -11.11 30.82 -8.30
CA LEU A 208 -10.45 29.52 -8.38
C LEU A 208 -9.10 29.63 -9.13
N ARG A 209 -8.04 30.07 -8.44
CA ARG A 209 -6.75 30.41 -9.05
C ARG A 209 -5.83 29.21 -9.26
N GLN A 210 -5.66 28.39 -8.22
CA GLN A 210 -4.82 27.19 -8.28
C GLN A 210 -5.43 26.02 -7.49
N PRO A 211 -5.33 24.79 -7.98
CA PRO A 211 -5.80 23.63 -7.23
C PRO A 211 -4.93 23.40 -5.99
N PHE A 212 -5.54 22.96 -4.90
CA PHE A 212 -4.88 22.43 -3.72
C PHE A 212 -4.91 20.90 -3.82
N ASN A 213 -3.79 20.29 -4.22
CA ASN A 213 -3.76 18.90 -4.68
C ASN A 213 -3.76 17.89 -3.52
N ALA A 214 -4.60 16.85 -3.63
CA ALA A 214 -4.61 15.67 -2.76
C ALA A 214 -3.59 14.62 -3.22
N THR A 215 -2.73 14.16 -2.33
CA THR A 215 -1.80 13.04 -2.58
C THR A 215 -2.39 11.68 -2.23
N ARG A 216 -3.39 11.65 -1.32
CA ARG A 216 -4.21 10.48 -1.02
C ARG A 216 -5.09 10.11 -2.22
N ILE A 217 -5.24 8.81 -2.45
CA ILE A 217 -6.09 8.20 -3.49
C ILE A 217 -6.72 6.90 -2.96
N ASN A 218 -7.76 6.42 -3.63
CA ASN A 218 -8.07 5.00 -3.58
C ASN A 218 -6.97 4.19 -4.29
N ALA A 219 -6.55 3.07 -3.70
CA ALA A 219 -5.55 2.18 -4.27
C ALA A 219 -5.93 1.65 -5.66
N SER A 220 -7.19 1.26 -5.90
CA SER A 220 -7.66 0.82 -7.23
C SER A 220 -7.61 1.95 -8.28
N GLY A 221 -7.62 3.21 -7.84
CA GLY A 221 -7.45 4.41 -8.66
C GLY A 221 -6.02 4.76 -9.07
N ILE A 222 -4.99 4.02 -8.59
CA ILE A 222 -3.56 4.31 -8.83
C ILE A 222 -3.23 4.52 -10.31
N ASP A 223 -3.83 3.73 -11.20
CA ASP A 223 -3.58 3.73 -12.64
C ASP A 223 -3.96 5.08 -13.30
N SER A 224 -5.05 5.69 -12.82
CA SER A 224 -5.47 7.03 -13.25
C SER A 224 -4.63 8.14 -12.62
N ARG A 225 -4.23 8.01 -11.35
CA ARG A 225 -3.31 8.97 -10.72
C ARG A 225 -1.91 8.94 -11.37
N VAL A 226 -1.41 7.78 -11.78
CA VAL A 226 -0.15 7.70 -12.53
C VAL A 226 -0.27 8.41 -13.88
N ARG A 227 -1.35 8.17 -14.66
CA ARG A 227 -1.61 8.93 -15.89
C ARG A 227 -1.67 10.43 -15.65
N GLU A 228 -2.30 10.86 -14.57
CA GLU A 228 -2.42 12.28 -14.20
C GLU A 228 -1.06 12.91 -13.88
N LEU A 229 -0.23 12.25 -13.05
CA LEU A 229 1.11 12.75 -12.68
C LEU A 229 2.12 12.68 -13.83
N GLN A 230 1.82 11.94 -14.89
CA GLN A 230 2.57 11.95 -16.15
C GLN A 230 2.20 13.12 -17.08
N LYS A 231 1.06 13.81 -16.88
CA LYS A 231 0.70 15.00 -17.67
C LYS A 231 1.74 16.11 -17.40
N GLU A 232 2.25 16.73 -18.46
CA GLU A 232 3.08 17.93 -18.34
C GLU A 232 2.22 19.14 -17.95
N ASN A 233 2.68 19.95 -17.00
CA ASN A 233 1.94 21.13 -16.59
C ASN A 233 2.18 22.28 -17.60
N SER A 234 1.12 22.71 -18.29
CA SER A 234 1.16 23.73 -19.35
C SER A 234 1.72 25.09 -18.91
N GLN A 235 1.80 25.36 -17.60
CA GLN A 235 2.35 26.60 -17.03
C GLN A 235 3.86 26.54 -16.73
N TRP A 236 4.47 25.33 -16.69
CA TRP A 236 5.90 25.14 -16.42
C TRP A 236 6.50 24.12 -17.40
N SER A 237 7.12 24.62 -18.47
CA SER A 237 7.74 23.80 -19.53
C SER A 237 8.71 22.75 -18.97
N GLY A 238 8.45 21.47 -19.27
CA GLY A 238 9.31 20.35 -18.89
C GLY A 238 9.18 19.88 -17.43
N LYS A 239 8.07 20.17 -16.75
CA LYS A 239 7.81 19.69 -15.38
C LYS A 239 6.42 19.03 -15.28
N ALA A 240 6.40 17.77 -14.83
CA ALA A 240 5.20 16.95 -14.70
C ALA A 240 4.75 16.85 -13.22
N GLY A 241 3.55 16.34 -12.99
CA GLY A 241 2.95 16.23 -11.64
C GLY A 241 3.81 15.46 -10.62
N PHE A 242 4.58 14.46 -11.06
CA PHE A 242 5.55 13.75 -10.19
C PHE A 242 6.62 14.68 -9.60
N TRP A 243 7.14 15.63 -10.40
CA TRP A 243 8.13 16.62 -9.93
C TRP A 243 7.50 17.55 -8.89
N GLU A 244 6.28 18.02 -9.12
CA GLU A 244 5.56 18.90 -8.18
C GLU A 244 5.39 18.25 -6.78
N GLU A 245 4.99 16.98 -6.73
CA GLU A 245 4.77 16.28 -5.47
C GLU A 245 6.09 15.90 -4.78
N PHE A 246 7.14 15.59 -5.54
CA PHE A 246 8.46 15.34 -4.97
C PHE A 246 9.13 16.62 -4.44
N GLU A 247 8.98 17.76 -5.10
CA GLU A 247 9.49 19.04 -4.59
C GLU A 247 8.70 19.52 -3.36
N SER A 248 7.40 19.24 -3.29
CA SER A 248 6.60 19.46 -2.08
C SER A 248 7.12 18.65 -0.89
N LEU A 249 7.64 17.43 -1.11
CA LEU A 249 8.38 16.69 -0.08
C LEU A 249 9.70 17.38 0.30
N GLN A 250 10.50 17.80 -0.68
CA GLN A 250 11.78 18.47 -0.43
C GLN A 250 11.63 19.76 0.38
N GLN A 251 10.62 20.58 0.08
CA GLN A 251 10.32 21.81 0.81
C GLN A 251 9.88 21.55 2.27
N GLN A 252 9.32 20.37 2.57
CA GLN A 252 8.94 19.98 3.92
C GLN A 252 10.13 19.47 4.76
N GLU A 253 11.22 18.99 4.15
CA GLU A 253 12.41 18.54 4.92
C GLU A 253 13.02 19.66 5.79
N CYS A 254 12.90 20.92 5.36
CA CYS A 254 13.34 22.09 6.12
C CYS A 254 12.58 22.28 7.46
N ARG A 255 11.40 21.67 7.62
CA ARG A 255 10.62 21.69 8.87
C ARG A 255 11.06 20.61 9.87
N HIS A 256 11.86 19.63 9.43
CA HIS A 256 12.20 18.41 10.19
C HIS A 256 13.70 18.31 10.51
N LEU A 257 14.25 19.38 11.10
CA LEU A 257 15.64 19.46 11.54
C LEU A 257 15.90 18.68 12.85
N PHE A 258 15.63 17.37 12.83
CA PHE A 258 15.89 16.49 13.98
C PHE A 258 17.40 16.36 14.28
N SER A 259 17.69 16.14 15.56
CA SER A 259 19.05 16.04 16.10
C SER A 259 19.79 14.81 15.57
N ARG A 260 21.09 14.97 15.30
CA ARG A 260 22.02 13.95 14.74
C ARG A 260 23.38 13.99 15.46
N LYS A 261 23.40 14.47 16.71
CA LYS A 261 24.61 14.76 17.47
C LYS A 261 25.45 13.52 17.71
N GLU A 262 24.80 12.37 17.90
CA GLU A 262 25.47 11.11 18.20
C GLU A 262 26.34 10.64 17.03
N GLY A 263 25.89 10.86 15.79
CA GLY A 263 26.70 10.61 14.59
C GLY A 263 27.77 11.66 14.29
N GLN A 264 27.74 12.83 14.95
CA GLN A 264 28.72 13.91 14.78
C GLN A 264 29.91 13.82 15.75
N ARG A 265 29.74 13.06 16.85
CA ARG A 265 30.77 12.74 17.86
C ARG A 265 32.09 12.32 17.20
N PRO A 266 33.26 12.81 17.66
CA PRO A 266 34.56 12.51 17.05
C PRO A 266 34.81 11.02 16.81
N GLU A 267 34.44 10.19 17.80
CA GLU A 267 34.67 8.76 17.88
C GLU A 267 33.83 8.00 16.84
N ASN A 268 32.62 8.48 16.55
CA ASN A 268 31.69 7.89 15.60
C ASN A 268 31.95 8.29 14.13
N ARG A 269 32.88 9.23 13.86
CA ARG A 269 33.10 9.76 12.50
C ARG A 269 33.57 8.70 11.51
N ASN A 270 34.42 7.77 11.93
CA ASN A 270 34.89 6.65 11.11
C ASN A 270 33.86 5.51 10.98
N LYS A 271 32.82 5.49 11.82
CA LYS A 271 31.67 4.56 11.70
C LYS A 271 30.65 5.03 10.65
N ASN A 272 30.83 6.20 10.02
CA ASN A 272 29.92 6.77 9.02
C ASN A 272 30.51 6.70 7.60
N ARG A 273 29.83 6.00 6.68
CA ARG A 273 30.26 5.90 5.27
C ARG A 273 30.21 7.24 4.53
N TYR A 274 29.32 8.14 4.94
CA TYR A 274 29.20 9.49 4.40
C TYR A 274 29.08 10.49 5.56
N LYS A 275 30.04 11.41 5.69
CA LYS A 275 30.16 12.40 6.79
C LYS A 275 28.86 13.15 7.14
N ASN A 276 28.00 13.39 6.16
CA ASN A 276 26.80 14.21 6.29
C ASN A 276 25.49 13.38 6.34
N ILE A 277 25.54 12.05 6.20
CA ILE A 277 24.37 11.16 6.24
C ILE A 277 24.43 10.39 7.57
N LEU A 278 23.71 10.91 8.56
CA LEU A 278 23.79 10.49 9.96
C LEU A 278 22.39 10.10 10.47
N PRO A 279 22.28 9.10 11.37
CA PRO A 279 21.00 8.70 11.94
C PRO A 279 20.44 9.81 12.83
N PHE A 280 19.11 9.95 12.88
CA PHE A 280 18.49 10.82 13.88
C PHE A 280 18.63 10.23 15.29
N ASP A 281 18.92 11.07 16.28
CA ASP A 281 19.23 10.65 17.65
C ASP A 281 18.01 9.99 18.35
N HIS A 282 16.77 10.32 17.96
CA HIS A 282 15.53 9.81 18.60
C HIS A 282 15.08 8.44 18.08
N THR A 283 15.53 8.02 16.90
CA THR A 283 15.22 6.71 16.28
C THR A 283 16.45 5.86 16.01
N ARG A 284 17.66 6.32 16.37
CA ARG A 284 18.87 5.54 16.12
C ARG A 284 18.82 4.20 16.86
N VAL A 285 19.35 3.17 16.22
CA VAL A 285 19.68 1.93 16.91
C VAL A 285 20.78 2.23 17.95
N LYS A 286 20.67 1.59 19.11
CA LYS A 286 21.70 1.64 20.15
C LYS A 286 22.15 0.20 20.42
N LEU A 287 23.46 -0.03 20.35
CA LEU A 287 24.04 -1.34 20.65
C LEU A 287 24.05 -1.53 22.16
N LYS A 288 23.40 -2.59 22.66
CA LYS A 288 23.15 -2.86 24.09
C LYS A 288 24.39 -3.35 24.81
N ASP A 289 25.08 -4.35 24.26
CA ASP A 289 26.22 -5.00 24.92
C ASP A 289 27.53 -4.24 24.65
N ALA A 290 27.47 -2.92 24.77
CA ALA A 290 28.52 -1.96 24.49
C ALA A 290 29.29 -1.61 25.77
N ASP A 291 30.61 -1.47 25.71
CA ASP A 291 31.40 -1.07 26.88
C ASP A 291 31.05 0.38 27.28
N PRO A 292 30.49 0.62 28.48
CA PRO A 292 30.14 1.97 28.93
C PRO A 292 31.34 2.91 29.08
N ASN A 293 32.56 2.35 29.13
CA ASN A 293 33.81 3.10 29.25
C ASN A 293 34.40 3.52 27.90
N GLU A 294 33.93 2.96 26.78
CA GLU A 294 34.37 3.30 25.42
C GLU A 294 33.37 4.25 24.74
N PRO A 295 33.69 5.55 24.54
CA PRO A 295 32.74 6.48 23.96
C PRO A 295 32.45 6.16 22.48
N GLY A 296 31.20 5.85 22.15
CA GLY A 296 30.78 5.46 20.79
C GLY A 296 30.68 3.95 20.55
N SER A 297 30.92 3.14 21.57
CA SER A 297 30.67 1.68 21.55
C SER A 297 29.21 1.31 21.29
N ASP A 298 28.26 2.20 21.63
CA ASP A 298 26.82 2.02 21.45
C ASP A 298 26.30 2.42 20.05
N TYR A 299 27.17 2.94 19.18
CA TYR A 299 26.78 3.60 17.93
C TYR A 299 26.90 2.71 16.69
N ILE A 300 25.82 2.69 15.90
CA ILE A 300 25.78 2.26 14.51
C ILE A 300 24.96 3.25 13.67
N ASN A 301 25.31 3.47 12.40
CA ASN A 301 24.55 4.36 11.49
C ASN A 301 23.28 3.66 10.95
N ALA A 302 22.33 3.43 11.85
CA ALA A 302 21.05 2.80 11.59
C ALA A 302 19.91 3.49 12.35
N ASN A 303 18.69 3.45 11.80
CA ASN A 303 17.48 3.89 12.47
C ASN A 303 16.40 2.81 12.39
N TYR A 304 15.60 2.67 13.46
CA TYR A 304 14.32 1.99 13.33
C TYR A 304 13.38 2.82 12.44
N ILE A 305 12.65 2.14 11.56
CA ILE A 305 11.52 2.69 10.81
C ILE A 305 10.31 1.83 11.14
N LYS A 306 9.18 2.45 11.45
CA LYS A 306 7.88 1.81 11.63
C LYS A 306 6.88 2.43 10.68
N GLY A 307 5.89 1.67 10.23
CA GLY A 307 4.70 2.25 9.60
C GLY A 307 3.82 2.95 10.63
N ASP A 308 3.11 4.00 10.21
CA ASP A 308 1.80 4.28 10.79
C ASP A 308 0.90 3.07 10.49
N ASP A 309 0.06 2.66 11.44
CA ASP A 309 -1.09 1.76 11.22
C ASP A 309 -0.79 0.37 10.61
N ASP A 310 0.40 -0.21 10.85
CA ASP A 310 0.70 -1.61 10.51
C ASP A 310 0.08 -2.57 11.56
N PRO A 311 -0.93 -3.39 11.20
CA PRO A 311 -1.62 -4.27 12.15
C PRO A 311 -0.77 -5.46 12.60
N ASN A 312 0.30 -5.80 11.85
CA ASN A 312 1.29 -6.79 12.24
C ASN A 312 2.45 -6.17 13.05
N GLY A 313 2.45 -4.83 13.22
CA GLY A 313 3.43 -4.09 13.99
C GLY A 313 4.87 -4.19 13.45
N ARG A 314 5.06 -4.46 12.14
CA ARG A 314 6.40 -4.73 11.58
C ARG A 314 7.31 -3.52 11.76
N VAL A 315 8.55 -3.82 12.16
CA VAL A 315 9.61 -2.83 12.33
C VAL A 315 10.70 -3.13 11.32
N TYR A 316 11.25 -2.08 10.72
CA TYR A 316 12.42 -2.15 9.85
C TYR A 316 13.61 -1.49 10.55
N ILE A 317 14.82 -1.87 10.17
CA ILE A 317 16.03 -1.12 10.49
C ILE A 317 16.66 -0.64 9.19
N ALA A 318 16.65 0.66 8.95
CA ALA A 318 17.29 1.29 7.80
C ALA A 318 18.74 1.66 8.16
N THR A 319 19.72 1.00 7.55
CA THR A 319 21.16 1.16 7.85
C THR A 319 22.00 1.43 6.60
N GLN A 320 23.21 1.96 6.78
CA GLN A 320 24.21 2.10 5.72
C GLN A 320 24.80 0.74 5.30
N GLY A 321 25.48 0.69 4.15
CA GLY A 321 26.32 -0.46 3.78
C GLY A 321 27.57 -0.51 4.66
N CYS A 322 27.81 -1.64 5.31
CA CYS A 322 28.90 -1.87 6.27
C CYS A 322 30.24 -1.32 5.79
N LEU A 323 30.99 -0.66 6.68
CA LEU A 323 32.42 -0.41 6.51
C LEU A 323 33.21 -1.57 7.13
N PRO A 324 34.48 -1.82 6.76
CA PRO A 324 35.28 -2.88 7.36
C PRO A 324 35.33 -2.78 8.90
N ASN A 325 35.43 -1.56 9.44
CA ASN A 325 35.43 -1.26 10.87
C ASN A 325 34.01 -1.21 11.52
N THR A 326 32.95 -1.57 10.81
CA THR A 326 31.57 -1.65 11.35
C THR A 326 30.89 -2.99 11.06
N VAL A 327 31.62 -4.01 10.62
CA VAL A 327 31.05 -5.35 10.38
C VAL A 327 30.64 -6.02 11.69
N VAL A 328 31.45 -5.89 12.74
CA VAL A 328 31.14 -6.40 14.09
C VAL A 328 29.94 -5.66 14.70
N ASP A 329 29.91 -4.32 14.61
CA ASP A 329 28.76 -3.49 15.01
C ASP A 329 27.46 -3.94 14.30
N PHE A 330 27.55 -4.29 13.02
CA PHE A 330 26.41 -4.77 12.23
C PHE A 330 25.91 -6.14 12.73
N TRP A 331 26.79 -7.14 12.90
CA TRP A 331 26.36 -8.46 13.39
C TRP A 331 25.82 -8.43 14.81
N LYS A 332 26.42 -7.61 15.68
CA LYS A 332 25.88 -7.30 17.01
C LYS A 332 24.48 -6.70 16.91
N MET A 333 24.23 -5.77 15.98
CA MET A 333 22.89 -5.24 15.72
C MET A 333 21.90 -6.32 15.27
N ILE A 334 22.26 -7.21 14.32
CA ILE A 334 21.39 -8.32 13.88
C ILE A 334 21.01 -9.20 15.08
N TRP A 335 22.00 -9.53 15.91
CA TRP A 335 21.84 -10.42 17.06
C TRP A 335 20.99 -9.82 18.18
N GLU A 336 21.28 -8.60 18.64
CA GLU A 336 20.57 -7.92 19.73
C GLU A 336 19.10 -7.64 19.44
N HIS A 337 18.69 -7.69 18.16
CA HIS A 337 17.35 -7.41 17.69
C HIS A 337 16.58 -8.66 17.21
N ASN A 338 17.20 -9.84 17.25
CA ASN A 338 16.63 -11.09 16.75
C ASN A 338 16.18 -10.98 15.26
N THR A 339 16.90 -10.20 14.45
CA THR A 339 16.60 -10.04 13.01
C THR A 339 16.80 -11.38 12.29
N ARG A 340 15.77 -11.82 11.56
CA ARG A 340 15.80 -13.05 10.75
C ARG A 340 15.89 -12.82 9.24
N VAL A 341 15.69 -11.59 8.77
CA VAL A 341 15.75 -11.24 7.35
C VAL A 341 16.57 -9.96 7.15
N ILE A 342 17.56 -10.03 6.26
CA ILE A 342 18.44 -8.91 5.86
C ILE A 342 18.28 -8.67 4.36
N VAL A 343 18.00 -7.42 3.97
CA VAL A 343 17.74 -6.99 2.59
C VAL A 343 18.84 -6.03 2.12
N MET A 344 19.73 -6.52 1.26
CA MET A 344 20.85 -5.78 0.67
C MET A 344 20.49 -5.30 -0.75
N THR A 345 20.35 -3.99 -0.95
CA THR A 345 19.91 -3.39 -2.24
C THR A 345 21.06 -2.71 -3.01
N THR A 346 22.26 -3.27 -2.97
CA THR A 346 23.46 -2.72 -3.62
C THR A 346 24.47 -3.82 -3.86
N LYS A 347 25.26 -3.75 -4.93
CA LYS A 347 26.42 -4.64 -5.11
C LYS A 347 27.55 -4.18 -4.19
N GLU A 348 28.47 -5.06 -3.81
CA GLU A 348 29.62 -4.69 -2.94
C GLU A 348 30.40 -3.48 -3.49
N THR A 349 30.59 -3.46 -4.81
CA THR A 349 31.22 -2.36 -5.56
C THR A 349 30.38 -2.04 -6.80
N GLU A 350 30.16 -0.75 -7.06
CA GLU A 350 29.47 -0.25 -8.26
C GLU A 350 30.34 0.86 -8.88
N ARG A 351 30.64 0.78 -10.18
CA ARG A 351 31.56 1.69 -10.90
C ARG A 351 32.91 1.91 -10.22
N GLY A 352 33.52 0.83 -9.71
CA GLY A 352 34.80 0.87 -9.00
C GLY A 352 34.77 1.54 -7.63
N LYS A 353 33.60 1.94 -7.12
CA LYS A 353 33.43 2.52 -5.78
C LYS A 353 32.77 1.51 -4.86
N ASN A 354 33.44 1.17 -3.75
CA ASN A 354 32.85 0.32 -2.72
C ASN A 354 31.55 0.95 -2.18
N LYS A 355 30.48 0.18 -2.18
CA LYS A 355 29.15 0.57 -1.67
C LYS A 355 28.85 -0.06 -0.33
N CYS A 356 29.31 -1.30 -0.12
CA CYS A 356 29.24 -2.08 1.10
C CYS A 356 30.50 -2.96 1.20
N ALA A 357 31.09 -3.13 2.37
CA ALA A 357 32.03 -4.21 2.62
C ALA A 357 31.26 -5.54 2.74
N ARG A 358 31.87 -6.65 2.34
CA ARG A 358 31.36 -7.99 2.62
C ARG A 358 31.28 -8.21 4.14
N TYR A 359 30.21 -8.85 4.58
CA TYR A 359 30.00 -9.22 5.99
C TYR A 359 29.48 -10.66 6.15
N TRP A 360 29.49 -11.46 5.09
CA TRP A 360 29.10 -12.87 5.08
C TRP A 360 30.28 -13.70 4.53
N PRO A 361 30.49 -14.94 5.02
CA PRO A 361 31.47 -15.86 4.42
C PRO A 361 30.98 -16.35 3.05
N ASP A 362 31.86 -16.94 2.24
CA ASP A 362 31.44 -17.67 1.03
C ASP A 362 30.77 -19.01 1.39
N GLU A 363 30.14 -19.68 0.42
CA GLU A 363 29.27 -20.84 0.68
C GLU A 363 30.05 -22.05 1.23
N GLY A 364 29.56 -22.62 2.34
CA GLY A 364 30.25 -23.67 3.09
C GLY A 364 31.36 -23.16 4.02
N GLU A 365 31.72 -21.87 3.97
CA GLU A 365 32.70 -21.25 4.87
C GLU A 365 32.05 -20.62 6.11
N SER A 366 32.93 -20.23 7.04
CA SER A 366 32.56 -19.70 8.36
C SER A 366 33.53 -18.60 8.79
N VAL A 367 33.00 -17.51 9.36
CA VAL A 367 33.79 -16.37 9.86
C VAL A 367 33.24 -15.87 11.20
N GLU A 368 34.15 -15.52 12.11
CA GLU A 368 33.83 -14.91 13.41
C GLU A 368 33.90 -13.38 13.32
N TYR A 369 32.80 -12.72 13.69
CA TYR A 369 32.65 -11.27 13.71
C TYR A 369 32.50 -10.78 15.15
N GLY A 370 33.62 -10.79 15.89
CA GLY A 370 33.63 -10.50 17.33
C GLY A 370 33.20 -11.74 18.12
N ARG A 371 32.04 -11.68 18.78
CA ARG A 371 31.44 -12.87 19.44
C ARG A 371 30.54 -13.68 18.51
N VAL A 372 30.00 -13.04 17.47
CA VAL A 372 29.02 -13.65 16.57
C VAL A 372 29.75 -14.44 15.49
N LYS A 373 29.62 -15.75 15.51
CA LYS A 373 30.06 -16.65 14.44
C LYS A 373 28.97 -16.73 13.36
N VAL A 374 29.37 -16.72 12.09
CA VAL A 374 28.46 -16.84 10.95
C VAL A 374 28.96 -17.89 9.98
N ASP A 375 28.15 -18.92 9.71
CA ASP A 375 28.36 -19.96 8.70
C ASP A 375 27.40 -19.72 7.51
N SER A 376 27.86 -19.80 6.25
CA SER A 376 26.96 -19.74 5.08
C SER A 376 26.51 -21.14 4.67
N VAL A 377 25.27 -21.49 5.01
CA VAL A 377 24.69 -22.83 4.86
C VAL A 377 24.31 -23.14 3.42
N SER A 378 23.70 -22.18 2.72
CA SER A 378 23.30 -22.34 1.31
C SER A 378 23.23 -20.98 0.58
N THR A 379 23.43 -20.99 -0.73
CA THR A 379 23.30 -19.83 -1.63
C THR A 379 22.47 -20.18 -2.86
N VAL A 380 21.34 -19.48 -3.03
CA VAL A 380 20.44 -19.63 -4.20
C VAL A 380 20.39 -18.30 -4.95
N SER A 381 20.71 -18.29 -6.24
CA SER A 381 20.64 -17.09 -7.08
C SER A 381 19.53 -17.18 -8.12
N THR A 382 18.72 -16.13 -8.19
CA THR A 382 17.74 -15.87 -9.26
C THR A 382 18.35 -14.88 -10.28
N THR A 383 17.56 -14.47 -11.27
CA THR A 383 17.95 -13.40 -12.22
C THR A 383 18.21 -12.06 -11.53
N ASP A 384 17.47 -11.76 -10.46
CA ASP A 384 17.43 -10.41 -9.84
C ASP A 384 18.14 -10.34 -8.48
N TYR A 385 18.27 -11.44 -7.75
CA TYR A 385 18.82 -11.47 -6.40
C TYR A 385 19.52 -12.79 -6.04
N THR A 386 20.35 -12.74 -5.00
CA THR A 386 20.91 -13.93 -4.35
C THR A 386 20.37 -14.03 -2.92
N LEU A 387 19.68 -15.12 -2.61
CA LEU A 387 19.37 -15.52 -1.24
C LEU A 387 20.57 -16.31 -0.68
N ARG A 388 20.94 -16.05 0.58
CA ARG A 388 21.81 -16.92 1.37
C ARG A 388 21.14 -17.28 2.68
N GLU A 389 21.22 -18.55 3.06
CA GLU A 389 20.86 -19.00 4.40
C GLU A 389 22.10 -18.96 5.28
N LEU A 390 22.08 -18.14 6.34
CA LEU A 390 23.20 -17.95 7.25
C LEU A 390 22.84 -18.55 8.61
N SER A 391 23.69 -19.45 9.12
CA SER A 391 23.66 -19.91 10.51
C SER A 391 24.47 -18.92 11.34
N VAL A 392 23.83 -18.28 12.31
CA VAL A 392 24.42 -17.23 13.14
C VAL A 392 24.42 -17.69 14.60
N THR A 393 25.59 -17.71 15.25
CA THR A 393 25.76 -18.26 16.60
C THR A 393 26.46 -17.26 17.53
N ASP A 394 25.96 -17.11 18.76
CA ASP A 394 26.65 -16.46 19.87
C ASP A 394 26.50 -17.31 21.14
N GLY A 395 27.60 -17.60 21.80
CA GLY A 395 27.66 -18.54 22.92
C GLY A 395 27.11 -19.93 22.55
N SER A 396 25.93 -20.26 23.07
CA SER A 396 25.24 -21.55 22.86
C SER A 396 23.92 -21.44 22.08
N GLU A 397 23.56 -20.25 21.59
CA GLU A 397 22.35 -20.05 20.79
C GLU A 397 22.72 -19.92 19.30
N THR A 398 21.99 -20.62 18.44
CA THR A 398 22.13 -20.52 16.97
C THR A 398 20.81 -20.10 16.35
N ARG A 399 20.87 -19.19 15.35
CA ARG A 399 19.72 -18.59 14.66
C ARG A 399 19.97 -18.59 13.16
N THR A 400 19.02 -19.13 12.38
CA THR A 400 18.99 -18.92 10.94
C THR A 400 18.65 -17.46 10.62
N VAL A 401 19.38 -16.85 9.70
CA VAL A 401 19.13 -15.51 9.15
C VAL A 401 19.20 -15.56 7.62
N TYR A 402 18.13 -15.11 6.97
CA TYR A 402 18.02 -15.10 5.51
C TYR A 402 18.53 -13.78 4.93
N HIS A 403 19.56 -13.85 4.10
CA HIS A 403 20.21 -12.69 3.48
C HIS A 403 19.81 -12.56 2.01
N TYR A 404 18.89 -11.65 1.73
CA TYR A 404 18.35 -11.30 0.42
C TYR A 404 19.17 -10.17 -0.23
N HIS A 405 20.04 -10.52 -1.19
CA HIS A 405 20.93 -9.59 -1.87
C HIS A 405 20.42 -9.28 -3.28
N PHE A 406 19.68 -8.17 -3.43
CA PHE A 406 19.14 -7.69 -4.71
C PHE A 406 20.25 -7.09 -5.59
N GLN A 407 20.42 -7.67 -6.78
CA GLN A 407 21.44 -7.32 -7.76
C GLN A 407 20.88 -6.60 -9.00
N GLY A 408 19.56 -6.63 -9.22
CA GLY A 408 18.88 -6.01 -10.36
C GLY A 408 18.82 -4.47 -10.36
N TRP A 409 19.22 -3.80 -9.26
CA TRP A 409 19.16 -2.33 -9.20
C TRP A 409 20.31 -1.67 -9.98
N PRO A 410 20.04 -0.79 -10.96
CA PRO A 410 21.10 -0.12 -11.72
C PRO A 410 21.91 0.90 -10.89
N ASP A 411 23.14 1.18 -11.34
CA ASP A 411 24.05 2.16 -10.72
C ASP A 411 23.43 3.56 -10.56
N HIS A 412 22.54 3.94 -11.49
CA HIS A 412 21.85 5.21 -11.55
C HIS A 412 20.35 4.98 -11.79
N GLY A 413 19.50 5.79 -11.16
CA GLY A 413 18.05 5.70 -11.30
C GLY A 413 17.44 4.51 -10.55
N VAL A 414 16.56 3.79 -11.26
CA VAL A 414 15.65 2.76 -10.78
C VAL A 414 15.56 1.63 -11.81
N PRO A 415 15.13 0.41 -11.45
CA PRO A 415 14.80 -0.63 -12.41
C PRO A 415 13.79 -0.14 -13.46
N ASN A 416 13.94 -0.60 -14.71
CA ASN A 416 13.03 -0.23 -15.81
C ASN A 416 11.65 -0.89 -15.68
N ASP A 417 11.63 -2.11 -15.13
CA ASP A 417 10.44 -2.88 -14.80
C ASP A 417 10.32 -2.96 -13.27
N PRO A 418 9.15 -2.63 -12.66
CA PRO A 418 8.93 -2.88 -11.24
C PRO A 418 8.80 -4.36 -10.87
N GLY A 419 8.46 -5.25 -11.83
CA GLY A 419 8.20 -6.68 -11.59
C GLY A 419 9.31 -7.39 -10.80
N CYS A 420 10.58 -7.13 -11.14
CA CYS A 420 11.73 -7.69 -10.41
C CYS A 420 11.76 -7.30 -8.92
N VAL A 421 11.37 -6.08 -8.56
CA VAL A 421 11.28 -5.62 -7.17
C VAL A 421 10.03 -6.15 -6.49
N LEU A 422 8.91 -6.31 -7.21
CA LEU A 422 7.67 -6.85 -6.66
C LEU A 422 7.78 -8.33 -6.30
N ASN A 423 8.42 -9.14 -7.16
CA ASN A 423 8.72 -10.54 -6.86
C ASN A 423 9.63 -10.63 -5.63
N PHE A 424 10.72 -9.86 -5.61
CA PHE A 424 11.65 -9.80 -4.48
C PHE A 424 10.99 -9.37 -3.16
N VAL A 425 10.01 -8.45 -3.19
CA VAL A 425 9.21 -8.09 -2.00
C VAL A 425 8.28 -9.23 -1.57
N HIS A 426 7.69 -9.97 -2.51
CA HIS A 426 6.85 -11.14 -2.21
C HIS A 426 7.67 -12.26 -1.52
N ASP A 427 8.85 -12.57 -2.06
CA ASP A 427 9.75 -13.60 -1.51
C ASP A 427 10.24 -13.22 -0.10
N VAL A 428 10.60 -11.94 0.10
CA VAL A 428 10.99 -11.40 1.42
C VAL A 428 9.83 -11.45 2.43
N ASN A 429 8.60 -11.13 2.02
CA ASN A 429 7.41 -11.22 2.87
C ASN A 429 7.14 -12.68 3.29
N GLN A 430 7.06 -13.59 2.33
CA GLN A 430 6.79 -15.01 2.58
C GLN A 430 7.85 -15.62 3.53
N CYS A 431 9.12 -15.25 3.34
CA CYS A 431 10.22 -15.68 4.20
C CYS A 431 10.14 -15.06 5.61
N HIS A 432 9.83 -13.77 5.73
CA HIS A 432 9.65 -13.15 7.05
C HIS A 432 8.52 -13.81 7.83
N GLU A 433 7.39 -14.07 7.18
CA GLU A 433 6.22 -14.75 7.74
C GLU A 433 6.54 -16.20 8.14
N SER A 434 7.23 -16.96 7.29
CA SER A 434 7.58 -18.36 7.58
C SER A 434 8.59 -18.52 8.74
N THR A 435 9.33 -17.46 9.12
CA THR A 435 10.21 -17.52 10.30
C THR A 435 9.43 -17.55 11.62
N GLY A 436 8.20 -17.03 11.67
CA GLY A 436 7.43 -16.88 12.91
C GLY A 436 7.99 -15.88 13.94
N TYR A 437 9.05 -15.12 13.61
CA TYR A 437 9.67 -14.15 14.52
C TYR A 437 9.32 -12.70 14.16
N THR A 438 9.01 -11.90 15.18
CA THR A 438 8.69 -10.47 15.09
C THR A 438 9.94 -9.54 15.10
N GLY A 439 11.14 -10.10 14.90
CA GLY A 439 12.39 -9.34 14.79
C GLY A 439 12.40 -8.46 13.54
N PRO A 440 13.04 -7.27 13.57
CA PRO A 440 12.90 -6.29 12.51
C PRO A 440 13.64 -6.70 11.23
N VAL A 441 13.07 -6.38 10.08
CA VAL A 441 13.72 -6.58 8.77
C VAL A 441 14.79 -5.50 8.59
N VAL A 442 16.06 -5.90 8.50
CA VAL A 442 17.18 -4.96 8.29
C VAL A 442 17.33 -4.69 6.80
N VAL A 443 17.18 -3.45 6.38
CA VAL A 443 17.27 -3.05 4.96
C VAL A 443 18.41 -2.04 4.78
N HIS A 444 19.29 -2.28 3.82
CA HIS A 444 20.40 -1.38 3.53
C HIS A 444 20.72 -1.26 2.04
N CYS A 445 21.52 -0.23 1.73
CA CYS A 445 22.14 -0.04 0.42
C CYS A 445 23.58 0.43 0.67
N SER A 446 24.03 1.51 0.03
CA SER A 446 25.26 2.20 0.43
C SER A 446 25.03 3.23 1.55
N ALA A 447 24.13 4.20 1.37
CA ALA A 447 23.86 5.24 2.36
C ALA A 447 22.69 4.92 3.32
N GLY A 448 21.89 3.89 3.01
CA GLY A 448 20.73 3.50 3.82
C GLY A 448 19.54 4.45 3.71
N ILE A 449 19.39 5.17 2.59
CA ILE A 449 18.33 6.20 2.43
C ILE A 449 17.59 6.14 1.07
N GLY A 450 18.30 6.10 -0.06
CA GLY A 450 17.68 6.09 -1.40
C GLY A 450 16.96 4.77 -1.72
N ARG A 451 17.71 3.76 -2.20
CA ARG A 451 17.18 2.42 -2.52
C ARG A 451 16.48 1.78 -1.30
N THR A 452 17.09 1.87 -0.11
CA THR A 452 16.53 1.45 1.19
C THR A 452 15.17 2.06 1.48
N GLY A 453 15.03 3.39 1.38
CA GLY A 453 13.75 4.06 1.61
C GLY A 453 12.72 3.71 0.55
N THR A 454 13.13 3.55 -0.71
CA THR A 454 12.25 3.13 -1.81
C THR A 454 11.70 1.73 -1.56
N PHE A 455 12.55 0.77 -1.17
CA PHE A 455 12.13 -0.59 -0.80
C PHE A 455 11.18 -0.58 0.40
N ILE A 456 11.56 0.07 1.52
CA ILE A 456 10.73 0.10 2.74
C ILE A 456 9.37 0.74 2.47
N VAL A 457 9.30 1.82 1.70
CA VAL A 457 8.03 2.50 1.37
C VAL A 457 7.14 1.61 0.50
N ILE A 458 7.69 0.95 -0.53
CA ILE A 458 6.93 -0.05 -1.31
C ILE A 458 6.43 -1.16 -0.38
N HIS A 459 7.30 -1.75 0.43
CA HIS A 459 6.99 -2.85 1.35
C HIS A 459 5.86 -2.49 2.34
N ILE A 460 5.89 -1.29 2.92
CA ILE A 460 4.81 -0.77 3.79
C ILE A 460 3.49 -0.65 3.03
N ILE A 461 3.49 -0.01 1.85
CA ILE A 461 2.25 0.21 1.07
C ILE A 461 1.66 -1.12 0.59
N LEU A 462 2.49 -2.06 0.11
CA LEU A 462 2.00 -3.36 -0.33
C LEU A 462 1.45 -4.19 0.83
N ASN A 463 2.08 -4.17 2.01
CA ASN A 463 1.54 -4.87 3.19
C ASN A 463 0.20 -4.27 3.62
N TYR A 464 0.06 -2.94 3.60
CA TYR A 464 -1.20 -2.27 3.88
C TYR A 464 -2.31 -2.68 2.88
N ILE A 465 -2.01 -2.75 1.57
CA ILE A 465 -2.95 -3.24 0.55
C ILE A 465 -3.30 -4.72 0.74
N ASN A 466 -2.34 -5.58 1.12
CA ASN A 466 -2.62 -6.99 1.39
C ASN A 466 -3.61 -7.17 2.55
N THR A 467 -3.55 -6.34 3.59
CA THR A 467 -4.45 -6.46 4.76
C THR A 467 -5.80 -5.75 4.57
N HIS A 468 -5.86 -4.65 3.80
CA HIS A 468 -7.08 -3.84 3.65
C HIS A 468 -7.76 -3.96 2.27
N GLY A 469 -7.20 -4.76 1.36
CA GLY A 469 -7.73 -5.00 0.01
C GLY A 469 -7.41 -3.88 -1.00
N VAL A 470 -7.75 -4.14 -2.27
CA VAL A 470 -7.44 -3.24 -3.41
C VAL A 470 -8.19 -1.91 -3.39
N ASP A 471 -9.23 -1.76 -2.58
CA ASP A 471 -10.05 -0.55 -2.49
C ASP A 471 -9.72 0.35 -1.27
N CYS A 472 -8.62 0.07 -0.55
CA CYS A 472 -8.15 0.90 0.57
C CYS A 472 -7.65 2.29 0.12
N GLU A 473 -7.58 3.26 1.05
CA GLU A 473 -6.91 4.54 0.77
C GLU A 473 -5.39 4.44 0.98
N ILE A 474 -4.61 4.99 0.03
CA ILE A 474 -3.15 5.11 0.13
C ILE A 474 -2.70 6.55 -0.14
N ASP A 475 -1.63 6.99 0.54
CA ASP A 475 -1.01 8.31 0.36
C ASP A 475 0.51 8.17 0.33
N ILE A 476 1.04 7.92 -0.85
CA ILE A 476 2.47 7.64 -1.07
C ILE A 476 3.34 8.81 -0.60
N GLN A 477 2.86 10.05 -0.75
CA GLN A 477 3.57 11.23 -0.25
C GLN A 477 3.62 11.23 1.29
N ARG A 478 2.51 10.97 1.98
CA ARG A 478 2.48 10.87 3.45
C ARG A 478 3.34 9.71 3.96
N THR A 479 3.30 8.52 3.34
CA THR A 479 4.16 7.39 3.72
C THR A 479 5.64 7.77 3.64
N ILE A 480 6.05 8.53 2.61
CA ILE A 480 7.42 9.03 2.48
C ILE A 480 7.75 10.07 3.55
N GLN A 481 6.83 10.98 3.91
CA GLN A 481 7.01 11.92 5.04
C GLN A 481 7.24 11.18 6.37
N MET A 482 6.43 10.14 6.64
CA MET A 482 6.48 9.33 7.86
C MET A 482 7.81 8.57 8.00
N VAL A 483 8.34 7.97 6.93
CA VAL A 483 9.68 7.34 7.02
C VAL A 483 10.81 8.39 7.05
N ARG A 484 10.64 9.55 6.39
CA ARG A 484 11.59 10.68 6.46
C ARG A 484 11.68 11.34 7.83
N ALA A 485 10.64 11.24 8.65
CA ALA A 485 10.68 11.68 10.06
C ALA A 485 11.49 10.72 10.96
N GLN A 486 11.75 9.49 10.49
CA GLN A 486 12.46 8.45 11.23
C GLN A 486 13.91 8.25 10.74
N ARG A 487 14.22 8.58 9.48
CA ARG A 487 15.61 8.72 8.97
C ARG A 487 15.66 9.77 7.85
N SER A 488 16.66 10.66 7.86
CA SER A 488 16.74 11.78 6.92
C SER A 488 16.90 11.33 5.46
N GLY A 489 16.15 11.94 4.52
CA GLY A 489 16.36 11.76 3.08
C GLY A 489 15.97 10.40 2.51
N MET A 490 15.06 9.66 3.19
CA MET A 490 14.48 8.43 2.66
C MET A 490 13.74 8.70 1.33
N VAL A 491 14.02 7.90 0.29
CA VAL A 491 13.64 8.18 -1.12
C VAL A 491 14.28 9.47 -1.63
N GLN A 492 15.38 9.39 -2.40
CA GLN A 492 16.26 10.54 -2.68
C GLN A 492 16.02 11.28 -4.01
N THR A 493 15.22 10.76 -4.92
CA THR A 493 15.05 11.35 -6.27
C THR A 493 13.62 11.21 -6.76
N GLU A 494 13.20 12.10 -7.66
CA GLU A 494 11.92 12.00 -8.37
C GLU A 494 11.78 10.64 -9.09
N ALA A 495 12.85 10.12 -9.69
CA ALA A 495 12.85 8.79 -10.31
C ALA A 495 12.50 7.68 -9.31
N GLN A 496 12.98 7.76 -8.06
CA GLN A 496 12.61 6.83 -6.99
C GLN A 496 11.17 7.06 -6.51
N TYR A 497 10.72 8.32 -6.37
CA TYR A 497 9.34 8.67 -6.03
C TYR A 497 8.35 8.09 -7.06
N LYS A 498 8.58 8.34 -8.35
CA LYS A 498 7.82 7.79 -9.47
C LYS A 498 7.87 6.26 -9.50
N PHE A 499 9.00 5.64 -9.19
CA PHE A 499 9.12 4.17 -9.14
C PHE A 499 8.25 3.55 -8.04
N VAL A 500 8.05 4.20 -6.88
CA VAL A 500 7.09 3.71 -5.87
C VAL A 500 5.67 3.66 -6.46
N TYR A 501 5.22 4.71 -7.16
CA TYR A 501 3.91 4.72 -7.81
C TYR A 501 3.79 3.63 -8.88
N LEU A 502 4.81 3.44 -9.73
CA LEU A 502 4.82 2.41 -10.78
C LEU A 502 4.81 0.99 -10.19
N ALA A 503 5.52 0.76 -9.07
CA ALA A 503 5.51 -0.52 -8.37
C ALA A 503 4.13 -0.82 -7.76
N VAL A 504 3.50 0.16 -7.09
CA VAL A 504 2.14 0.01 -6.56
C VAL A 504 1.12 -0.20 -7.67
N GLN A 505 1.24 0.53 -8.79
CA GLN A 505 0.39 0.36 -9.98
C GLN A 505 0.48 -1.05 -10.55
N HIS A 506 1.70 -1.54 -10.85
CA HIS A 506 1.90 -2.87 -11.40
C HIS A 506 1.45 -3.96 -10.41
N TYR A 507 1.69 -3.79 -9.10
CA TYR A 507 1.22 -4.72 -8.08
C TYR A 507 -0.31 -4.82 -8.07
N ILE A 508 -1.03 -3.69 -8.05
CA ILE A 508 -2.50 -3.68 -8.02
C ILE A 508 -3.07 -4.26 -9.32
N GLN A 509 -2.52 -3.92 -10.49
CA GLN A 509 -2.88 -4.54 -11.77
C GLN A 509 -2.70 -6.07 -11.74
N THR A 510 -1.59 -6.57 -11.17
CA THR A 510 -1.32 -8.01 -11.03
C THR A 510 -2.30 -8.68 -10.06
N LEU A 511 -2.60 -8.03 -8.93
CA LEU A 511 -3.51 -8.54 -7.91
C LEU A 511 -4.94 -8.62 -8.43
N SER A 512 -5.47 -7.56 -9.05
CA SER A 512 -6.79 -7.56 -9.71
C SER A 512 -6.92 -8.65 -10.78
N GLN A 513 -5.88 -8.92 -11.56
CA GLN A 513 -5.89 -10.01 -12.55
C GLN A 513 -5.97 -11.40 -11.90
N ARG A 514 -5.27 -11.64 -10.78
CA ARG A 514 -5.35 -12.91 -10.03
C ARG A 514 -6.76 -13.13 -9.48
N ILE A 515 -7.34 -12.12 -8.83
CA ILE A 515 -8.69 -12.15 -8.26
C ILE A 515 -9.74 -12.48 -9.35
N LEU A 516 -9.67 -11.81 -10.50
CA LEU A 516 -10.57 -12.05 -11.63
C LEU A 516 -10.38 -13.44 -12.28
N ALA A 517 -9.19 -14.03 -12.18
CA ALA A 517 -8.95 -15.41 -12.63
C ALA A 517 -9.53 -16.43 -11.64
N GLU A 518 -9.31 -16.23 -10.33
CA GLU A 518 -9.86 -17.07 -9.26
C GLU A 518 -11.39 -17.09 -9.27
N GLN A 519 -12.04 -15.93 -9.41
CA GLN A 519 -13.49 -15.83 -9.58
C GLN A 519 -14.00 -16.65 -10.78
N LYS A 520 -13.31 -16.59 -11.94
CA LYS A 520 -13.67 -17.37 -13.14
C LYS A 520 -13.47 -18.87 -12.95
N CYS A 521 -12.40 -19.29 -12.27
CA CYS A 521 -12.17 -20.68 -11.92
C CYS A 521 -13.26 -21.23 -10.99
N LEU A 522 -13.71 -20.44 -10.01
CA LEU A 522 -14.82 -20.79 -9.11
C LEU A 522 -16.17 -20.88 -9.85
N GLN A 523 -16.41 -20.01 -10.85
CA GLN A 523 -17.60 -20.09 -11.71
C GLN A 523 -17.57 -21.35 -12.58
N ALA A 524 -16.49 -21.61 -13.32
CA ALA A 524 -16.34 -22.81 -14.15
C ALA A 524 -16.44 -24.11 -13.31
N GLY A 525 -15.88 -24.13 -12.09
CA GLY A 525 -16.01 -25.25 -11.17
C GLY A 525 -17.47 -25.56 -10.78
N ARG A 526 -18.32 -24.53 -10.66
CA ARG A 526 -19.77 -24.68 -10.41
C ARG A 526 -20.56 -25.14 -11.65
N GLU A 527 -20.07 -24.87 -12.86
CA GLU A 527 -20.73 -25.33 -14.09
C GLU A 527 -20.61 -26.87 -14.24
N TYR A 528 -19.46 -27.45 -13.92
CA TYR A 528 -19.25 -28.91 -14.00
C TYR A 528 -20.05 -29.74 -12.99
N SER A 529 -20.51 -29.16 -11.87
CA SER A 529 -21.39 -29.86 -10.91
C SER A 529 -22.81 -30.17 -11.44
N ASN A 530 -23.17 -29.72 -12.65
CA ASN A 530 -24.51 -29.92 -13.21
C ASN A 530 -24.74 -31.27 -13.93
N ILE A 531 -23.73 -32.15 -14.01
CA ILE A 531 -23.91 -33.51 -14.56
C ILE A 531 -24.66 -34.38 -13.54
N LYS A 532 -26.00 -34.41 -13.64
CA LYS A 532 -26.83 -35.39 -12.94
C LYS A 532 -26.53 -36.80 -13.47
N TYR A 533 -25.79 -37.58 -12.70
CA TYR A 533 -25.93 -39.04 -12.75
C TYR A 533 -27.28 -39.43 -12.14
N CYS A 534 -28.24 -39.81 -12.99
CA CYS A 534 -29.40 -40.55 -12.52
C CYS A 534 -28.96 -41.96 -12.11
N ASN A 535 -29.31 -42.36 -10.89
CA ASN A 535 -29.58 -43.74 -10.51
C ASN A 535 -30.57 -43.72 -9.34
N ASP A 536 -31.50 -44.67 -9.35
CA ASP A 536 -32.73 -44.59 -8.56
C ASP A 536 -32.66 -45.25 -7.18
N SER A 537 -33.63 -44.83 -6.35
CA SER A 537 -34.20 -45.54 -5.20
C SER A 537 -33.49 -45.44 -3.82
N PRO A 538 -34.25 -45.55 -2.70
CA PRO A 538 -33.80 -45.01 -1.40
C PRO A 538 -33.80 -46.01 -0.23
N THR A 539 -33.05 -45.70 0.84
CA THR A 539 -33.38 -46.13 2.22
C THR A 539 -32.62 -45.30 3.27
N MET A 540 -33.08 -45.35 4.53
CA MET A 540 -32.68 -44.55 5.70
C MET A 540 -32.81 -45.43 6.97
N PRO A 541 -32.32 -45.08 8.19
CA PRO A 541 -31.16 -44.23 8.56
C PRO A 541 -30.32 -44.75 9.79
N VAL A 542 -29.29 -43.98 10.21
CA VAL A 542 -28.57 -43.96 11.54
C VAL A 542 -27.84 -45.26 12.03
N PRO A 543 -27.04 -45.23 13.13
CA PRO A 543 -25.72 -44.59 13.30
C PRO A 543 -24.61 -45.57 13.82
N VAL A 544 -23.40 -45.10 14.21
CA VAL A 544 -22.61 -45.45 15.45
C VAL A 544 -21.06 -45.32 15.36
N THR A 545 -20.50 -44.50 16.27
CA THR A 545 -19.12 -44.38 16.84
C THR A 545 -17.80 -44.51 16.04
N ARG A 546 -16.95 -43.47 16.24
CA ARG A 546 -15.48 -43.43 16.49
C ARG A 546 -14.63 -44.72 16.34
N LYS A 547 -13.54 -44.59 15.57
CA LYS A 547 -12.15 -44.99 15.95
C LYS A 547 -11.11 -44.28 15.05
N SER A 548 -9.84 -44.35 15.42
CA SER A 548 -8.67 -43.69 14.78
C SER A 548 -7.47 -44.66 14.76
N PRO A 549 -6.26 -44.26 14.29
CA PRO A 549 -5.88 -43.78 12.95
C PRO A 549 -4.91 -44.77 12.25
N VAL A 550 -4.69 -44.66 10.92
CA VAL A 550 -3.70 -45.48 10.16
C VAL A 550 -3.06 -44.66 9.02
N ASP A 551 -1.84 -45.04 8.61
CA ASP A 551 -0.87 -44.35 7.76
C ASP A 551 -1.20 -44.15 6.26
N LEU A 552 -0.38 -43.31 5.61
CA LEU A 552 -0.36 -42.99 4.18
C LEU A 552 0.48 -43.99 3.35
N PRO A 553 0.00 -44.50 2.20
CA PRO A 553 0.81 -45.28 1.25
C PRO A 553 1.66 -44.42 0.31
N ARG A 554 2.78 -44.99 -0.18
CA ARG A 554 3.69 -44.43 -1.20
C ARG A 554 3.26 -44.86 -2.63
N PRO A 555 3.44 -44.04 -3.68
CA PRO A 555 3.04 -44.40 -5.05
C PRO A 555 3.99 -45.40 -5.75
N PRO A 556 3.51 -46.18 -6.74
CA PRO A 556 4.30 -47.04 -7.64
C PRO A 556 4.53 -46.42 -9.04
N GLU A 557 5.39 -47.04 -9.86
CA GLU A 557 5.89 -46.51 -11.15
C GLU A 557 5.51 -47.33 -12.41
N GLU A 558 5.41 -46.60 -13.53
CA GLU A 558 5.59 -46.92 -14.97
C GLU A 558 4.78 -47.97 -15.83
N ILE A 559 4.07 -47.42 -16.84
CA ILE A 559 4.04 -47.67 -18.31
C ILE A 559 3.83 -49.11 -18.88
N PRO A 560 2.84 -49.33 -19.80
CA PRO A 560 3.17 -49.51 -21.24
C PRO A 560 2.42 -48.61 -22.25
N LYS A 561 2.90 -48.61 -23.51
CA LYS A 561 2.45 -47.83 -24.71
C LYS A 561 1.24 -48.55 -25.41
N GLN A 562 0.59 -48.11 -26.50
CA GLN A 562 0.84 -47.14 -27.58
C GLN A 562 -0.43 -46.94 -28.46
N ILE A 563 -0.55 -45.88 -29.29
CA ILE A 563 -1.16 -45.82 -30.68
C ILE A 563 -1.16 -44.36 -31.22
N TYR A 564 -1.08 -44.16 -32.54
CA TYR A 564 -1.15 -42.86 -33.27
C TYR A 564 -2.58 -42.66 -33.89
N GLU A 565 -3.12 -41.48 -34.25
CA GLU A 565 -2.77 -40.49 -35.30
C GLU A 565 -3.76 -39.25 -35.23
N ASN A 566 -3.66 -38.08 -35.88
CA ASN A 566 -2.62 -37.45 -36.72
C ASN A 566 -2.64 -35.88 -36.77
N ILE A 567 -1.57 -35.34 -37.37
CA ILE A 567 -1.26 -34.11 -38.17
C ILE A 567 -2.45 -33.31 -38.80
N PRO A 568 -2.35 -31.96 -39.07
CA PRO A 568 -1.15 -31.10 -39.18
C PRO A 568 -1.10 -29.78 -38.36
N VAL A 569 0.12 -29.23 -38.23
CA VAL A 569 0.42 -27.85 -37.78
C VAL A 569 0.97 -27.02 -38.95
N LYS A 570 0.72 -25.71 -38.98
CA LYS A 570 1.34 -24.76 -39.94
C LYS A 570 2.64 -24.17 -39.39
N GLU A 571 3.72 -24.24 -40.18
CA GLU A 571 4.98 -23.56 -39.88
C GLU A 571 4.85 -22.01 -39.90
N ARG A 572 5.67 -21.35 -39.08
CA ARG A 572 6.14 -19.98 -39.34
C ARG A 572 7.66 -19.94 -39.15
N LYS A 573 8.38 -19.50 -40.19
CA LYS A 573 9.85 -19.40 -40.18
C LYS A 573 10.31 -18.17 -39.43
N ALA A 574 11.38 -18.31 -38.64
CA ALA A 574 12.10 -17.18 -38.06
C ALA A 574 12.94 -16.45 -39.15
N SER A 575 13.20 -15.16 -38.93
CA SER A 575 14.09 -14.34 -39.77
C SER A 575 15.37 -13.98 -39.00
N GLY A 576 16.50 -13.97 -39.70
CA GLY A 576 17.82 -13.67 -39.12
C GLY A 576 18.13 -12.17 -39.00
N PRO A 577 19.22 -11.80 -38.30
CA PRO A 577 19.57 -10.41 -38.03
C PRO A 577 20.14 -9.67 -39.25
N VAL A 578 19.95 -8.34 -39.26
CA VAL A 578 20.35 -7.43 -40.35
C VAL A 578 21.71 -6.78 -40.05
N PRO A 579 22.66 -6.71 -41.01
CA PRO A 579 23.96 -6.05 -40.82
C PRO A 579 23.91 -4.52 -40.98
N PRO A 580 24.86 -3.76 -40.41
CA PRO A 580 24.87 -2.29 -40.44
C PRO A 580 25.36 -1.70 -41.78
N PRO A 581 24.93 -0.46 -42.14
CA PRO A 581 25.36 0.21 -43.37
C PRO A 581 26.78 0.76 -43.30
N ARG A 582 27.48 0.81 -44.45
CA ARG A 582 28.75 1.52 -44.64
C ARG A 582 28.52 2.94 -45.19
N PRO A 583 29.42 3.91 -44.91
CA PRO A 583 29.33 5.28 -45.42
C PRO A 583 29.89 5.42 -46.85
N SER A 584 29.47 6.47 -47.57
CA SER A 584 30.12 6.88 -48.82
C SER A 584 29.92 8.36 -49.16
N LYS A 585 31.03 9.10 -49.13
CA LYS A 585 31.26 10.44 -49.71
C LYS A 585 30.39 11.58 -49.18
#